data_AF-A0A9P9AVC9-F1
#
_entry.id   AF-A0A9P9AVC9-F1
#
_cell.length_a   1.000
_cell.length_b   1.000
_cell.length_c   1.000
_cell.angle_alpha   90.00
_cell.angle_beta   90.00
_cell.angle_gamma   90.00
#
_symmetry.space_group_name_H-M   'P 1'
#
loop_
_entity.id
_entity.type
_entity.pdbx_description
1 polymer ?
#
loop_
_entity_poly.entity_id
_entity_poly.type
_entity_poly.pdbx_seq_one_letter_code
_entity_poly.pdbx_strand_id
1 'polypeptide(L)'
;MRNLAAIGVLSTLVHQAVANLDVVTLYAKSTAYIQESSATLVLGDVPNPITGDVALWSAIMMQNQASFLQGVTENAPEGLGYCTNLGKNWCNFAYALINQSTEAKNGTPVKAAPGSRIKTHYKLNSTTQMWDQNLYVNGELVSSISTSKGQHGEIFYISIECAAGTCATAPAHSWEDVSITLSKADPSFGHTGGWEQGATGGEMSTSDGGKTWQFSTLNVPATDVQ
;
A
#
# COMPACT_ATOMS: atom_id res chain seq x y z
N MET A 1 -37.43 -40.90 33.35
CA MET A 1 -38.09 -39.93 32.44
C MET A 1 -37.60 -38.53 32.76
N ARG A 2 -37.07 -37.81 31.74
CA ARG A 2 -36.79 -36.36 31.66
C ARG A 2 -35.68 -35.81 32.58
N ASN A 3 -34.74 -34.96 32.16
CA ASN A 3 -34.41 -34.37 30.86
C ASN A 3 -32.96 -33.86 30.93
N LEU A 4 -32.25 -33.91 29.80
CA LEU A 4 -30.95 -33.27 29.60
C LEU A 4 -31.05 -31.73 29.71
N ALA A 5 -29.98 -31.09 30.19
CA ALA A 5 -29.64 -29.73 29.82
C ALA A 5 -28.12 -29.66 29.58
N ALA A 6 -27.70 -29.98 28.36
CA ALA A 6 -26.39 -29.64 27.87
C ALA A 6 -26.42 -28.14 27.52
N ILE A 7 -25.73 -27.33 28.31
CA ILE A 7 -25.49 -25.92 27.99
C ILE A 7 -24.37 -25.91 26.94
N GLY A 8 -24.76 -25.79 25.68
CA GLY A 8 -23.83 -25.51 24.59
C GLY A 8 -23.31 -24.08 24.75
N VAL A 9 -22.02 -23.95 25.04
CA VAL A 9 -21.31 -22.67 24.93
C VAL A 9 -21.21 -22.37 23.43
N LEU A 10 -21.98 -21.39 22.98
CA LEU A 10 -21.87 -20.83 21.64
C LEU A 10 -20.53 -20.07 21.59
N SER A 11 -19.48 -20.73 21.08
CA SER A 11 -18.21 -20.09 20.81
C SER A 11 -18.42 -19.02 19.72
N THR A 12 -18.48 -17.76 20.11
CA THR A 12 -18.40 -16.65 19.16
C THR A 12 -17.02 -16.67 18.52
N LEU A 13 -16.97 -17.09 17.26
CA LEU A 13 -15.85 -16.85 16.36
C LEU A 13 -15.66 -15.33 16.26
N VAL A 14 -14.73 -14.80 17.05
CA VAL A 14 -14.18 -13.47 16.82
C VAL A 14 -13.43 -13.58 15.49
N HIS A 15 -14.03 -13.05 14.42
CA HIS A 15 -13.28 -12.77 13.21
C HIS A 15 -12.15 -11.82 13.61
N GLN A 16 -10.90 -12.28 13.51
CA GLN A 16 -9.80 -11.34 13.43
C GLN A 16 -9.99 -10.62 12.10
N ALA A 17 -10.49 -9.38 12.18
CA ALA A 17 -10.48 -8.44 11.07
C ALA A 17 -9.08 -8.46 10.46
N VAL A 18 -8.98 -8.75 9.16
CA VAL A 18 -7.71 -8.61 8.45
C VAL A 18 -7.46 -7.11 8.40
N ALA A 19 -6.47 -6.62 9.14
CA ALA A 19 -6.18 -5.18 9.20
C ALA A 19 -5.83 -4.59 7.81
N ASN A 20 -5.41 -5.45 6.88
CA ASN A 20 -4.99 -5.11 5.53
C ASN A 20 -5.90 -5.76 4.49
N LEU A 21 -6.38 -4.93 3.55
CA LEU A 21 -7.13 -5.34 2.37
C LEU A 21 -6.32 -4.99 1.12
N ASP A 22 -5.68 -6.01 0.55
CA ASP A 22 -4.96 -5.85 -0.71
C ASP A 22 -5.97 -5.63 -1.85
N VAL A 23 -5.74 -4.58 -2.63
CA VAL A 23 -6.51 -4.23 -3.82
C VAL A 23 -5.83 -4.77 -5.07
N VAL A 24 -4.51 -4.58 -5.15
CA VAL A 24 -3.66 -5.15 -6.20
C VAL A 24 -2.51 -5.88 -5.53
N THR A 25 -2.25 -7.11 -5.96
CA THR A 25 -1.04 -7.85 -5.59
C THR A 25 -0.41 -8.39 -6.87
N LEU A 26 0.88 -8.16 -7.07
CA LEU A 26 1.62 -8.68 -8.22
C LEU A 26 2.93 -9.32 -7.76
N TYR A 27 3.17 -10.55 -8.19
CA TYR A 27 4.32 -11.37 -7.78
C TYR A 27 5.35 -11.45 -8.90
N ALA A 28 6.60 -11.10 -8.59
CA ALA A 28 7.75 -11.44 -9.42
C ALA A 28 8.11 -12.92 -9.23
N LYS A 29 8.39 -13.62 -10.33
CA LYS A 29 8.90 -15.00 -10.29
C LYS A 29 10.36 -15.02 -9.88
N SER A 30 10.85 -16.14 -9.34
CA SER A 30 12.24 -16.29 -8.88
C SER A 30 13.35 -15.94 -9.89
N THR A 31 13.04 -15.88 -11.19
CA THR A 31 13.98 -15.52 -12.27
C THR A 31 14.02 -14.02 -12.61
N ALA A 32 13.13 -13.21 -12.03
CA ALA A 32 13.05 -11.76 -12.19
C ALA A 32 12.77 -11.12 -10.82
N TYR A 33 13.02 -9.83 -10.68
CA TYR A 33 12.69 -9.09 -9.47
C TYR A 33 12.34 -7.66 -9.82
N ILE A 34 11.57 -6.98 -8.98
CA ILE A 34 11.21 -5.58 -9.16
C ILE A 34 12.47 -4.74 -8.90
N GLN A 35 12.80 -3.84 -9.84
CA GLN A 35 13.91 -2.88 -9.74
C GLN A 35 13.43 -1.45 -9.53
N GLU A 36 12.24 -1.15 -10.03
CA GLU A 36 11.65 0.16 -9.96
C GLU A 36 10.13 0.01 -9.98
N SER A 37 9.43 0.79 -9.16
CA SER A 37 8.00 0.95 -9.32
C SER A 37 7.56 2.37 -8.98
N SER A 38 6.42 2.78 -9.52
CA SER A 38 5.71 3.96 -9.06
C SER A 38 4.22 3.76 -9.11
N ALA A 39 3.52 4.42 -8.19
CA ALA A 39 2.07 4.52 -8.19
C ALA A 39 1.67 5.93 -7.73
N THR A 40 0.68 6.51 -8.39
CA THR A 40 0.15 7.82 -8.03
C THR A 40 -1.26 7.66 -7.47
N LEU A 41 -1.46 7.99 -6.20
CA LEU A 41 -2.78 8.06 -5.58
C LEU A 41 -3.38 9.44 -5.84
N VAL A 42 -4.60 9.49 -6.36
CA VAL A 42 -5.43 10.70 -6.35
C VAL A 42 -6.24 10.71 -5.08
N LEU A 43 -6.01 11.69 -4.21
CA LEU A 43 -6.69 11.76 -2.92
C LEU A 43 -8.18 11.99 -3.10
N GLY A 44 -8.99 11.07 -2.58
CA GLY A 44 -10.42 11.28 -2.39
C GLY A 44 -10.70 12.11 -1.13
N ASP A 45 -11.98 12.13 -0.73
CA ASP A 45 -12.39 12.61 0.60
C ASP A 45 -11.65 11.85 1.71
N VAL A 46 -11.69 12.35 2.95
CA VAL A 46 -11.19 11.62 4.14
C VAL A 46 -12.30 10.75 4.74
N PRO A 47 -11.98 9.74 5.56
CA PRO A 47 -12.99 8.97 6.29
C PRO A 47 -13.93 9.88 7.09
N ASN A 48 -15.21 9.53 7.14
CA ASN A 48 -16.22 10.28 7.89
C ASN A 48 -17.21 9.32 8.58
N PRO A 49 -17.23 9.25 9.93
CA PRO A 49 -16.37 10.00 10.85
C PRO A 49 -14.89 9.62 10.75
N ILE A 50 -13.99 10.48 11.22
CA ILE A 50 -12.56 10.14 11.35
C ILE A 50 -12.41 9.29 12.61
N THR A 51 -12.32 7.97 12.42
CA THR A 51 -12.10 6.99 13.49
C THR A 51 -11.04 6.00 13.05
N GLY A 52 -10.20 5.56 13.99
CA GLY A 52 -9.05 4.69 13.69
C GLY A 52 -8.05 5.34 12.75
N ASP A 53 -7.01 4.60 12.39
CA ASP A 53 -6.00 5.02 11.43
C ASP A 53 -6.26 4.34 10.08
N VAL A 54 -6.95 5.04 9.18
CA VAL A 54 -7.21 4.56 7.82
C VAL A 54 -6.03 4.94 6.94
N ALA A 55 -5.36 3.95 6.37
CA ALA A 55 -4.22 4.13 5.49
C ALA A 55 -4.49 3.55 4.09
N LEU A 56 -4.01 4.27 3.08
CA LEU A 56 -3.94 3.89 1.68
C LEU A 56 -2.47 3.80 1.31
N TRP A 57 -2.03 2.71 0.71
CA TRP A 57 -0.62 2.58 0.36
C TRP A 57 -0.37 1.76 -0.90
N SER A 58 0.71 2.14 -1.59
CA SER A 58 1.41 1.23 -2.49
C SER A 58 2.64 0.69 -1.78
N ALA A 59 3.11 -0.49 -2.13
CA ALA A 59 4.25 -1.08 -1.44
C ALA A 59 5.10 -2.04 -2.29
N ILE A 60 6.32 -2.28 -1.82
CA ILE A 60 7.17 -3.39 -2.27
C ILE A 60 7.55 -4.26 -1.07
N MET A 61 7.22 -5.55 -1.13
CA MET A 61 7.82 -6.56 -0.26
C MET A 61 9.13 -7.04 -0.87
N MET A 62 10.19 -7.00 -0.06
CA MET A 62 11.50 -7.52 -0.43
C MET A 62 11.59 -9.03 -0.22
N GLN A 63 12.58 -9.63 -0.87
CA GLN A 63 12.86 -11.05 -0.80
C GLN A 63 12.84 -11.63 0.61
N ASN A 64 12.24 -12.83 0.76
CA ASN A 64 12.06 -13.50 2.06
C ASN A 64 11.33 -12.64 3.12
N GLN A 65 10.50 -11.68 2.67
CA GLN A 65 9.82 -10.72 3.55
C GLN A 65 10.80 -9.92 4.43
N ALA A 66 12.04 -9.75 3.96
CA ALA A 66 13.09 -9.13 4.76
C ALA A 66 12.77 -7.66 5.08
N SER A 67 12.21 -6.92 4.13
CA SER A 67 11.80 -5.54 4.36
C SER A 67 10.50 -5.24 3.62
N PHE A 68 9.77 -4.25 4.12
CA PHE A 68 8.54 -3.74 3.53
C PHE A 68 8.66 -2.24 3.33
N LEU A 69 8.54 -1.76 2.10
CA LEU A 69 8.61 -0.33 1.77
C LEU A 69 7.22 0.11 1.32
N GLN A 70 6.66 1.14 1.96
CA GLN A 70 5.30 1.62 1.75
C GLN A 70 5.27 3.13 1.56
N GLY A 71 4.53 3.58 0.56
CA GLY A 71 4.16 4.97 0.36
C GLY A 71 2.81 5.16 0.98
N VAL A 72 2.79 5.73 2.19
CA VAL A 72 1.60 5.76 3.04
C VAL A 72 0.89 7.09 2.88
N THR A 73 -0.43 7.00 2.76
CA THR A 73 -1.37 8.12 2.84
C THR A 73 -2.42 7.76 3.88
N GLU A 74 -2.44 8.45 5.02
CA GLU A 74 -3.33 8.12 6.13
C GLU A 74 -4.18 9.29 6.63
N ASN A 75 -5.30 8.96 7.26
CA ASN A 75 -6.07 9.90 8.05
C ASN A 75 -6.51 9.23 9.35
N ALA A 76 -6.15 9.86 10.47
CA ALA A 76 -6.38 9.35 11.81
C ALA A 76 -6.79 10.48 12.79
N PRO A 77 -7.44 10.14 13.91
CA PRO A 77 -7.61 11.04 15.04
C PRO A 77 -6.28 11.60 15.55
N GLU A 78 -6.33 12.77 16.18
CA GLU A 78 -5.14 13.38 16.78
C GLU A 78 -4.50 12.43 17.81
N GLY A 79 -3.19 12.22 17.67
CA GLY A 79 -2.40 11.35 18.54
C GLY A 79 -2.25 9.89 18.08
N LEU A 80 -2.94 9.47 17.01
CA LEU A 80 -2.76 8.13 16.42
C LEU A 80 -1.82 8.11 15.20
N GLY A 81 -1.86 9.15 14.35
CA GLY A 81 -1.09 9.19 13.10
C GLY A 81 0.21 10.00 13.16
N TYR A 82 0.89 10.10 12.02
CA TYR A 82 2.17 10.77 11.83
C TYR A 82 2.06 12.29 11.66
N CYS A 83 0.89 12.78 11.25
CA CYS A 83 0.59 14.21 11.17
C CYS A 83 -0.41 14.60 12.27
N THR A 84 -0.21 15.77 12.87
CA THR A 84 -1.18 16.34 13.81
C THR A 84 -2.19 17.24 13.09
N ASN A 85 -3.39 17.43 13.65
CA ASN A 85 -4.38 18.39 13.13
C ASN A 85 -4.71 18.19 11.64
N LEU A 86 -5.03 16.96 11.23
CA LEU A 86 -5.30 16.64 9.83
C LEU A 86 -6.61 17.27 9.33
N GLY A 87 -7.67 17.22 10.14
CA GLY A 87 -9.00 17.66 9.70
C GLY A 87 -9.40 16.92 8.42
N LYS A 88 -9.68 17.67 7.34
CA LYS A 88 -10.03 17.12 6.02
C LYS A 88 -8.83 16.82 5.11
N ASN A 89 -7.61 16.74 5.65
CA ASN A 89 -6.41 16.43 4.88
C ASN A 89 -5.93 15.00 5.15
N TRP A 90 -5.13 14.47 4.23
CA TRP A 90 -4.37 13.25 4.39
C TRP A 90 -2.92 13.55 4.83
N CYS A 91 -2.32 12.66 5.61
CA CYS A 91 -0.89 12.65 5.92
C CYS A 91 -0.17 11.70 4.97
N ASN A 92 0.94 12.13 4.37
CA ASN A 92 1.64 11.38 3.34
C ASN A 92 3.12 11.25 3.69
N PHE A 93 3.68 10.04 3.65
CA PHE A 93 5.08 9.80 3.96
C PHE A 93 5.61 8.52 3.32
N ALA A 94 6.92 8.50 3.16
CA ALA A 94 7.67 7.27 2.91
C ALA A 94 7.80 6.49 4.24
N TYR A 95 7.55 5.18 4.22
CA TYR A 95 7.59 4.30 5.37
C TYR A 95 8.33 3.01 5.00
N ALA A 96 9.15 2.49 5.91
CA ALA A 96 9.79 1.19 5.72
C ALA A 96 10.02 0.42 7.03
N LEU A 97 9.67 -0.86 7.03
CA LEU A 97 10.15 -1.85 7.99
C LEU A 97 11.33 -2.60 7.38
N ILE A 98 12.45 -2.67 8.10
CA ILE A 98 13.72 -3.14 7.54
C ILE A 98 14.23 -4.35 8.31
N ASN A 99 14.62 -5.41 7.60
CA ASN A 99 15.13 -6.66 8.17
C ASN A 99 14.20 -7.28 9.23
N GLN A 100 12.90 -7.32 8.94
CA GLN A 100 11.83 -7.81 9.83
C GLN A 100 11.78 -7.09 11.19
N SER A 101 12.38 -5.89 11.29
CA SER A 101 12.28 -5.03 12.45
C SER A 101 10.85 -4.53 12.62
N THR A 102 10.43 -4.34 13.87
CA THR A 102 9.20 -3.60 14.22
C THR A 102 9.43 -2.09 14.31
N GLU A 103 10.69 -1.63 14.24
CA GLU A 103 11.04 -0.22 14.22
C GLU A 103 10.97 0.30 12.78
N ALA A 104 10.00 1.18 12.53
CA ALA A 104 9.81 1.82 11.23
C ALA A 104 10.82 2.94 11.00
N LYS A 105 11.28 3.06 9.75
CA LYS A 105 11.95 4.25 9.25
C LYS A 105 11.00 5.04 8.38
N ASN A 106 10.82 6.31 8.72
CA ASN A 106 9.88 7.19 8.03
C ASN A 106 10.62 8.38 7.41
N GLY A 107 10.13 8.81 6.25
CA GLY A 107 10.45 10.11 5.70
C GLY A 107 9.66 11.20 6.40
N THR A 108 9.86 12.45 5.97
CA THR A 108 9.09 13.60 6.45
C THR A 108 7.60 13.42 6.13
N PRO A 109 6.70 13.47 7.14
CA PRO A 109 5.25 13.47 6.92
C PRO A 109 4.74 14.82 6.43
N VAL A 110 3.87 14.79 5.41
CA VAL A 110 3.36 15.99 4.75
C VAL A 110 1.86 15.92 4.53
N LYS A 111 1.16 17.02 4.84
CA LYS A 111 -0.29 17.12 4.63
C LYS A 111 -0.61 17.41 3.18
N ALA A 112 -1.67 16.78 2.67
CA ALA A 112 -2.26 17.12 1.39
C ALA A 112 -3.79 17.05 1.45
N ALA A 113 -4.45 17.97 0.76
CA ALA A 113 -5.90 18.00 0.66
C ALA A 113 -6.40 16.99 -0.41
N PRO A 114 -7.67 16.54 -0.31
CA PRO A 114 -8.38 15.87 -1.38
C PRO A 114 -8.14 16.54 -2.75
N GLY A 115 -8.02 15.73 -3.80
CA GLY A 115 -7.67 16.16 -5.16
C GLY A 115 -6.16 16.27 -5.43
N SER A 116 -5.30 16.27 -4.40
CA SER A 116 -3.85 16.19 -4.62
C SER A 116 -3.44 14.85 -5.20
N ARG A 117 -2.36 14.86 -6.01
CA ARG A 117 -1.73 13.66 -6.57
C ARG A 117 -0.51 13.28 -5.73
N ILE A 118 -0.53 12.09 -5.15
CA ILE A 118 0.52 11.57 -4.28
C ILE A 118 1.24 10.45 -5.01
N LYS A 119 2.43 10.72 -5.54
CA LYS A 119 3.24 9.72 -6.23
C LYS A 119 4.26 9.15 -5.26
N THR A 120 4.24 7.84 -5.07
CA THR A 120 5.38 7.12 -4.49
C THR A 120 6.19 6.46 -5.59
N HIS A 121 7.51 6.62 -5.53
CA HIS A 121 8.46 6.04 -6.46
C HIS A 121 9.52 5.29 -5.67
N TYR A 122 9.77 4.05 -6.07
CA TYR A 122 10.74 3.14 -5.48
C TYR A 122 11.76 2.78 -6.55
N LYS A 123 13.05 2.89 -6.24
CA LYS A 123 14.09 2.50 -7.19
C LYS A 123 15.27 1.87 -6.48
N LEU A 124 15.68 0.69 -6.94
CA LEU A 124 16.94 0.09 -6.56
C LEU A 124 18.10 0.89 -7.20
N ASN A 125 18.87 1.58 -6.37
CA ASN A 125 19.99 2.37 -6.78
C ASN A 125 21.19 1.48 -7.14
N SER A 126 21.63 1.50 -8.39
CA SER A 126 22.71 0.63 -8.87
C SER A 126 24.07 0.91 -8.23
N THR A 127 24.28 2.12 -7.70
CA THR A 127 25.57 2.52 -7.09
C THR A 127 25.60 2.19 -5.60
N THR A 128 24.57 2.59 -4.85
CA THR A 128 24.52 2.38 -3.39
C THR A 128 23.99 1.00 -3.02
N GLN A 129 23.31 0.33 -3.95
CA GLN A 129 22.56 -0.91 -3.73
C GLN A 129 21.43 -0.73 -2.70
N MET A 130 20.97 0.50 -2.47
CA MET A 130 19.84 0.80 -1.59
C MET A 130 18.58 1.06 -2.40
N TRP A 131 17.43 0.89 -1.76
CA TRP A 131 16.14 1.30 -2.32
C TRP A 131 15.86 2.74 -1.95
N ASP A 132 15.86 3.61 -2.95
CA ASP A 132 15.45 5.00 -2.83
C ASP A 132 13.92 5.05 -2.95
N GLN A 133 13.27 5.56 -1.91
CA GLN A 133 11.83 5.78 -1.86
C GLN A 133 11.56 7.28 -1.81
N ASN A 134 10.95 7.79 -2.87
CA ASN A 134 10.62 9.20 -3.03
C ASN A 134 9.11 9.39 -3.06
N LEU A 135 8.62 10.37 -2.31
CA LEU A 135 7.22 10.76 -2.29
C LEU A 135 7.06 12.18 -2.84
N TYR A 136 6.15 12.32 -3.79
CA TYR A 136 5.84 13.58 -4.44
C TYR A 136 4.40 13.98 -4.19
N VAL A 137 4.17 15.26 -3.94
CA VAL A 137 2.84 15.87 -3.87
C VAL A 137 2.71 16.83 -5.05
N ASN A 138 1.77 16.57 -5.95
CA ASN A 138 1.55 17.39 -7.15
C ASN A 138 2.83 17.61 -8.00
N GLY A 139 3.72 16.61 -8.01
CA GLY A 139 4.99 16.63 -8.74
C GLY A 139 6.19 17.20 -7.96
N GLU A 140 5.99 17.78 -6.78
CA GLU A 140 7.07 18.26 -5.91
C GLU A 140 7.56 17.15 -4.98
N LEU A 141 8.88 16.93 -4.89
CA LEU A 141 9.47 15.96 -3.96
C LEU A 141 9.36 16.49 -2.52
N VAL A 142 8.65 15.78 -1.65
CA VAL A 142 8.41 16.25 -0.27
C VAL A 142 8.93 15.28 0.81
N SER A 143 9.18 14.03 0.44
CA SER A 143 9.70 13.01 1.37
C SER A 143 10.64 12.07 0.61
N SER A 144 11.75 11.68 1.25
CA SER A 144 12.69 10.72 0.67
C SER A 144 13.39 9.93 1.76
N ILE A 145 13.47 8.61 1.62
CA ILE A 145 14.31 7.74 2.44
C ILE A 145 15.02 6.72 1.55
N SER A 146 16.23 6.33 1.93
CA SER A 146 16.97 5.24 1.28
C SER A 146 17.18 4.11 2.28
N THR A 147 16.76 2.88 1.94
CA THR A 147 16.74 1.74 2.87
C THR A 147 17.13 0.41 2.19
N SER A 148 16.96 -0.71 2.91
CA SER A 148 16.96 -2.08 2.36
C SER A 148 18.13 -2.43 1.43
N LYS A 149 19.35 -2.14 1.90
CA LYS A 149 20.58 -2.34 1.13
C LYS A 149 20.77 -3.81 0.72
N GLY A 150 21.03 -4.04 -0.57
CA GLY A 150 21.32 -5.36 -1.15
C GLY A 150 20.09 -6.27 -1.29
N GLN A 151 18.88 -5.75 -1.09
CA GLN A 151 17.64 -6.49 -1.27
C GLN A 151 16.98 -6.17 -2.60
N HIS A 152 16.12 -7.07 -3.06
CA HIS A 152 15.38 -7.00 -4.30
C HIS A 152 13.88 -7.20 -4.03
N GLY A 153 13.03 -6.52 -4.80
CA GLY A 153 11.59 -6.58 -4.62
C GLY A 153 10.97 -7.83 -5.24
N GLU A 154 10.09 -8.51 -4.52
CA GLU A 154 9.39 -9.71 -4.97
C GLU A 154 7.90 -9.49 -5.20
N ILE A 155 7.27 -8.59 -4.44
CA ILE A 155 5.83 -8.38 -4.52
C ILE A 155 5.53 -6.89 -4.53
N PHE A 156 4.69 -6.45 -5.46
CA PHE A 156 4.12 -5.11 -5.49
C PHE A 156 2.68 -5.16 -4.96
N TYR A 157 2.31 -4.14 -4.20
CA TYR A 157 0.97 -4.00 -3.62
C TYR A 157 0.37 -2.62 -3.90
N ILE A 158 -0.96 -2.60 -3.98
CA ILE A 158 -1.81 -1.45 -3.64
C ILE A 158 -2.84 -1.97 -2.65
N SER A 159 -2.99 -1.31 -1.50
CA SER A 159 -3.84 -1.80 -0.42
C SER A 159 -4.45 -0.68 0.40
N ILE A 160 -5.46 -1.08 1.18
CA ILE A 160 -6.15 -0.28 2.18
C ILE A 160 -5.93 -0.95 3.53
N GLU A 161 -5.67 -0.16 4.57
CA GLU A 161 -5.36 -0.68 5.91
C GLU A 161 -6.14 0.08 6.99
N CYS A 162 -6.58 -0.65 8.01
CA CYS A 162 -6.88 -0.09 9.32
C CYS A 162 -5.69 -0.32 10.25
N ALA A 163 -4.78 0.64 10.31
CA ALA A 163 -3.48 0.47 10.96
C ALA A 163 -3.59 0.49 12.49
N ALA A 164 -4.60 1.19 13.03
CA ALA A 164 -4.86 1.26 14.46
C ALA A 164 -6.32 1.59 14.78
N GLY A 165 -6.80 1.05 15.91
CA GLY A 165 -8.15 1.34 16.42
C GLY A 165 -9.27 0.70 15.59
N THR A 166 -10.43 1.33 15.58
CA THR A 166 -11.60 0.90 14.79
C THR A 166 -11.83 1.92 13.69
N CYS A 167 -11.53 1.50 12.46
CA CYS A 167 -11.51 2.42 11.32
C CYS A 167 -12.86 2.62 10.67
N ALA A 168 -13.17 3.86 10.29
CA ALA A 168 -14.31 4.10 9.40
C ALA A 168 -14.01 3.55 8.00
N THR A 169 -15.04 3.46 7.16
CA THR A 169 -14.92 3.10 5.74
C THR A 169 -13.86 3.97 5.06
N ALA A 170 -12.93 3.33 4.35
CA ALA A 170 -12.01 4.03 3.48
C ALA A 170 -12.79 4.61 2.30
N PRO A 171 -12.75 5.92 2.06
CA PRO A 171 -13.50 6.54 0.98
C PRO A 171 -13.00 6.07 -0.39
N ALA A 172 -13.89 6.17 -1.39
CA ALA A 172 -13.55 5.85 -2.77
C ALA A 172 -12.38 6.73 -3.23
N HIS A 173 -11.44 6.12 -3.95
CA HIS A 173 -10.22 6.76 -4.42
C HIS A 173 -9.73 6.11 -5.70
N SER A 174 -8.69 6.68 -6.32
CA SER A 174 -8.13 6.13 -7.56
C SER A 174 -6.62 6.18 -7.57
N TRP A 175 -6.02 5.20 -8.24
CA TRP A 175 -4.60 5.17 -8.56
C TRP A 175 -4.40 5.37 -10.05
N GLU A 176 -3.31 6.03 -10.41
CA GLU A 176 -2.96 6.33 -11.79
C GLU A 176 -1.45 6.23 -12.03
N ASP A 177 -1.07 6.17 -13.30
CA ASP A 177 0.33 6.15 -13.74
C ASP A 177 1.17 5.09 -13.02
N VAL A 178 0.59 3.89 -12.84
CA VAL A 178 1.27 2.78 -12.18
C VAL A 178 2.23 2.14 -13.17
N SER A 179 3.49 2.00 -12.76
CA SER A 179 4.56 1.43 -13.57
C SER A 179 5.45 0.56 -12.70
N ILE A 180 5.80 -0.61 -13.19
CA ILE A 180 6.67 -1.58 -12.51
C ILE A 180 7.68 -2.10 -13.52
N THR A 181 8.97 -1.93 -13.23
CA THR A 181 10.07 -2.40 -14.05
C THR A 181 10.79 -3.54 -13.35
N LEU A 182 10.89 -4.67 -14.05
CA LEU A 182 11.55 -5.87 -13.58
C LEU A 182 13.02 -5.87 -13.96
N SER A 183 13.82 -6.74 -13.35
CA SER A 183 15.23 -6.97 -13.71
C SER A 183 15.43 -7.71 -15.02
N LYS A 184 14.45 -8.52 -15.40
CA LYS A 184 14.39 -9.24 -16.67
C LYS A 184 12.94 -9.26 -17.14
N ALA A 185 12.74 -9.33 -18.46
CA ALA A 185 11.41 -9.50 -19.03
C ALA A 185 10.73 -10.77 -18.48
N ASP A 186 9.52 -10.59 -17.95
CA ASP A 186 8.61 -11.66 -17.56
C ASP A 186 7.22 -11.34 -18.14
N PRO A 187 6.81 -12.00 -19.24
CA PRO A 187 5.54 -11.74 -19.90
C PRO A 187 4.32 -12.23 -19.09
N SER A 188 4.54 -12.88 -17.95
CA SER A 188 3.45 -13.32 -17.07
C SER A 188 3.22 -12.43 -15.86
N PHE A 189 4.16 -11.50 -15.54
CA PHE A 189 4.12 -10.73 -14.28
C PHE A 189 2.82 -9.95 -14.10
N GLY A 190 2.32 -9.25 -15.12
CA GLY A 190 1.07 -8.49 -15.03
C GLY A 190 -0.20 -9.34 -14.82
N HIS A 191 -0.06 -10.66 -14.79
CA HIS A 191 -1.14 -11.63 -14.62
C HIS A 191 -0.96 -12.54 -13.40
N THR A 192 0.05 -12.29 -12.53
CA THR A 192 0.36 -13.20 -11.42
C THR A 192 -0.51 -13.03 -10.19
N GLY A 193 -1.25 -11.93 -10.07
CA GLY A 193 -2.16 -11.72 -8.95
C GLY A 193 -3.50 -11.11 -9.35
N GLY A 194 -4.17 -10.49 -8.39
CA GLY A 194 -5.59 -10.17 -8.47
C GLY A 194 -5.90 -8.69 -8.29
N TRP A 195 -7.14 -8.35 -8.63
CA TRP A 195 -7.78 -7.07 -8.37
C TRP A 195 -8.99 -7.34 -7.50
N GLU A 196 -8.94 -6.87 -6.26
CA GLU A 196 -9.91 -7.19 -5.22
C GLU A 196 -10.67 -5.92 -4.78
N GLN A 197 -11.51 -6.05 -3.75
CA GLN A 197 -12.27 -4.94 -3.15
C GLN A 197 -13.18 -4.20 -4.14
N GLY A 198 -13.63 -4.88 -5.20
CA GLY A 198 -14.49 -4.30 -6.23
C GLY A 198 -13.78 -3.24 -7.09
N ALA A 199 -12.45 -3.22 -7.10
CA ALA A 199 -11.70 -2.28 -7.92
C ALA A 199 -11.93 -2.51 -9.42
N THR A 200 -11.89 -1.43 -10.20
CA THR A 200 -12.12 -1.46 -11.66
C THR A 200 -11.02 -0.74 -12.40
N GLY A 201 -10.72 -1.18 -13.63
CA GLY A 201 -9.53 -0.76 -14.37
C GLY A 201 -8.31 -1.59 -13.99
N GLY A 202 -7.13 -0.98 -13.97
CA GLY A 202 -5.91 -1.62 -13.48
C GLY A 202 -5.31 -2.70 -14.39
N GLU A 203 -5.87 -2.95 -15.59
CA GLU A 203 -5.34 -3.96 -16.51
C GLU A 203 -3.88 -3.63 -16.90
N MET A 204 -2.95 -4.51 -16.50
CA MET A 204 -1.53 -4.34 -16.78
C MET A 204 -1.25 -4.59 -18.26
N SER A 205 -0.43 -3.72 -18.84
CA SER A 205 0.06 -3.82 -20.22
C SER A 205 1.58 -3.68 -20.26
N THR A 206 2.19 -4.19 -21.32
CA THR A 206 3.64 -4.10 -21.56
C THR A 206 3.92 -3.97 -23.05
N SER A 207 4.91 -3.16 -23.42
CA SER A 207 5.36 -2.98 -24.81
C SER A 207 6.75 -3.57 -25.08
N ASP A 208 7.44 -4.06 -24.04
CA ASP A 208 8.83 -4.49 -24.08
C ASP A 208 9.01 -5.97 -23.68
N GLY A 209 7.96 -6.76 -23.91
CA GLY A 209 7.95 -8.20 -23.66
C GLY A 209 7.84 -8.58 -22.18
N GLY A 210 7.36 -7.66 -21.33
CA GLY A 210 7.16 -7.87 -19.90
C GLY A 210 8.33 -7.40 -19.03
N LYS A 211 9.18 -6.50 -19.54
CA LYS A 211 10.26 -5.89 -18.75
C LYS A 211 9.73 -4.71 -17.94
N THR A 212 8.85 -3.91 -18.52
CA THR A 212 8.07 -2.87 -17.83
C THR A 212 6.59 -3.13 -18.04
N TRP A 213 5.84 -3.07 -16.94
CA TRP A 213 4.40 -3.25 -16.89
C TRP A 213 3.73 -2.01 -16.34
N GLN A 214 2.59 -1.63 -16.91
CA GLN A 214 1.89 -0.40 -16.55
C GLN A 214 0.37 -0.51 -16.70
N PHE A 215 -0.36 0.27 -15.90
CA PHE A 215 -1.76 0.63 -16.15
C PHE A 215 -1.98 2.13 -15.90
N SER A 216 -2.96 2.70 -16.58
CA SER A 216 -3.24 4.15 -16.50
C SER A 216 -4.11 4.53 -15.31
N THR A 217 -5.14 3.73 -15.00
CA THR A 217 -6.12 4.07 -13.95
C THR A 217 -6.66 2.82 -13.28
N LEU A 218 -6.81 2.89 -11.96
CA LEU A 218 -7.49 1.94 -11.11
C LEU A 218 -8.44 2.73 -10.20
N ASN A 219 -9.73 2.41 -10.23
CA ASN A 219 -10.71 2.99 -9.32
C ASN A 219 -11.01 1.99 -8.21
N VAL A 220 -10.99 2.46 -6.97
CA VAL A 220 -11.28 1.67 -5.78
C VAL A 220 -12.55 2.24 -5.13
N PRO A 221 -13.62 1.44 -4.98
CA PRO A 221 -14.83 1.92 -4.33
C PRO A 221 -14.59 2.20 -2.84
N ALA A 222 -15.54 2.87 -2.20
CA ALA A 222 -15.53 2.97 -0.75
C ALA A 222 -15.54 1.56 -0.13
N THR A 223 -14.61 1.30 0.78
CA THR A 223 -14.32 -0.06 1.26
C THR A 223 -14.31 -0.08 2.78
N ASP A 224 -15.08 -0.99 3.37
CA ASP A 224 -15.05 -1.23 4.81
C ASP A 224 -13.78 -2.01 5.16
N VAL A 225 -12.95 -1.43 6.01
CA VAL A 225 -11.62 -1.95 6.40
C VAL A 225 -11.66 -2.70 7.73
N GLN A 226 -12.79 -3.34 8.05
CA GLN A 226 -13.04 -4.10 9.28
C GLN A 226 -13.47 -5.54 8.99
#